data_AF-A0A962J2I8-F1
#
_entry.id   AF-A0A962J2I8-F1
#
_cell.length_a   1.000
_cell.length_b   1.000
_cell.length_c   1.000
_cell.angle_alpha   90.00
_cell.angle_beta   90.00
_cell.angle_gamma   90.00
#
_symmetry.space_group_name_H-M   'P 1'
#
loop_
_entity.id
_entity.type
_entity.pdbx_description
1 polymer ?
#
loop_
_entity_poly.entity_id
_entity_poly.type
_entity_poly.pdbx_seq_one_letter_code
_entity_poly.pdbx_strand_id
1 'polypeptide(L)'
;MIPTNRRLLTLLIASLSTGSIGTIAHAQDSGADLEEIIITGSRARPRTVSDSPVPVDVFNTETIEEVAFTDTNDVIKTLVPSF
;
A
#
# COMPACT_ATOMS: atom_id res chain seq x y z
N MET A 1 -56.02 -40.43 4.96
CA MET A 1 -56.68 -39.23 5.50
C MET A 1 -55.63 -38.40 6.22
N ILE A 2 -55.30 -37.22 5.71
CA ILE A 2 -54.13 -36.39 6.10
C ILE A 2 -54.52 -35.45 7.27
N PRO A 3 -53.86 -35.52 8.44
CA PRO A 3 -54.00 -34.47 9.45
C PRO A 3 -52.95 -33.35 9.29
N THR A 4 -53.36 -32.17 9.77
CA THR A 4 -53.08 -30.85 9.21
C THR A 4 -51.92 -30.13 9.93
N ASN A 5 -50.77 -30.02 9.28
CA ASN A 5 -49.52 -29.46 9.84
C ASN A 5 -49.46 -27.92 9.81
N ARG A 6 -50.43 -27.24 10.42
CA ARG A 6 -50.50 -25.76 10.49
C ARG A 6 -49.36 -25.10 11.29
N ARG A 7 -48.70 -25.84 12.19
CA ARG A 7 -47.51 -25.36 12.94
C ARG A 7 -46.20 -25.55 12.17
N LEU A 8 -46.21 -26.44 11.17
CA LEU A 8 -45.07 -26.66 10.28
C LEU A 8 -45.01 -25.55 9.23
N LEU A 9 -46.18 -25.06 8.78
CA LEU A 9 -46.29 -23.90 7.90
C LEU A 9 -45.77 -22.59 8.55
N THR A 10 -46.02 -22.39 9.86
CA THR A 10 -45.52 -21.20 10.57
C THR A 10 -44.01 -21.21 10.79
N LEU A 11 -43.37 -22.38 10.81
CA LEU A 11 -41.90 -22.50 10.90
C LEU A 11 -41.22 -22.19 9.56
N LEU A 12 -41.92 -22.37 8.44
CA LEU A 12 -41.41 -22.15 7.09
C LEU A 12 -41.42 -20.66 6.67
N ILE A 13 -42.23 -19.82 7.32
CA ILE A 13 -42.32 -18.38 7.01
C ILE A 13 -41.43 -17.53 7.94
N ALA A 14 -41.01 -18.08 9.09
CA ALA A 14 -40.14 -17.40 10.06
C ALA A 14 -38.66 -17.30 9.62
N SER A 15 -38.26 -17.97 8.54
CA SER A 15 -36.88 -17.93 8.02
C SER A 15 -36.64 -16.82 6.98
N LEU A 16 -37.66 -16.00 6.62
CA LEU A 16 -37.54 -15.02 5.53
C LEU A 16 -37.30 -13.57 5.98
N SER A 17 -36.94 -13.31 7.23
CA SER A 17 -36.60 -11.94 7.65
C SER A 17 -35.51 -11.91 8.70
N THR A 18 -34.25 -11.90 8.27
CA THR A 18 -33.16 -11.24 9.01
C THR A 18 -32.04 -10.89 8.04
N GLY A 19 -31.87 -9.59 7.82
CA GLY A 19 -30.57 -8.98 7.54
C GLY A 19 -29.97 -9.27 6.17
N SER A 20 -30.13 -8.32 5.27
CA SER A 20 -29.13 -7.98 4.27
C SER A 20 -27.73 -7.94 4.93
N ILE A 21 -26.97 -9.03 4.80
CA ILE A 21 -25.53 -9.01 5.04
C ILE A 21 -24.95 -8.23 3.86
N GLY A 22 -24.78 -6.92 4.05
CA GLY A 22 -23.98 -6.11 3.15
C GLY A 22 -22.64 -6.79 2.98
N THR A 23 -22.21 -6.95 1.73
CA THR A 23 -20.85 -7.38 1.43
C THR A 23 -19.91 -6.43 2.16
N ILE A 24 -19.23 -6.91 3.20
CA ILE A 24 -18.14 -6.16 3.81
C ILE A 24 -17.07 -6.15 2.72
N ALA A 25 -16.96 -5.04 2.00
CA ALA A 25 -15.78 -4.78 1.22
C ALA A 25 -14.64 -4.71 2.22
N HIS A 26 -13.87 -5.79 2.33
CA HIS A 26 -12.50 -5.65 2.80
C HIS A 26 -11.84 -4.72 1.79
N ALA A 27 -11.75 -3.44 2.13
CA ALA A 27 -10.66 -2.64 1.64
C ALA A 27 -9.41 -3.44 2.04
N GLN A 28 -8.76 -4.07 1.06
CA GLN A 28 -7.38 -4.45 1.22
C GLN A 28 -6.70 -3.15 1.58
N ASP A 29 -6.40 -3.01 2.87
CA ASP A 29 -5.54 -1.97 3.38
C ASP A 29 -4.33 -1.96 2.45
N SER A 30 -4.23 -0.91 1.65
CA SER A 30 -3.16 -0.75 0.67
C SER A 30 -1.86 -0.34 1.36
N GLY A 31 -1.69 -0.73 2.63
CA GLY A 31 -0.41 -0.88 3.29
C GLY A 31 0.33 -2.11 2.76
N ALA A 32 0.44 -2.22 1.43
CA ALA A 32 1.57 -2.95 0.90
C ALA A 32 2.79 -2.10 1.26
N ASP A 33 3.67 -2.62 2.12
CA ASP A 33 5.00 -2.05 2.31
C ASP A 33 5.68 -2.03 0.94
N LEU A 34 5.57 -0.91 0.22
CA LEU A 34 6.15 -0.75 -1.10
C LEU A 34 7.66 -0.61 -0.92
N GLU A 35 8.38 -1.67 -1.22
CA GLU A 35 9.84 -1.67 -1.22
C GLU A 35 10.36 -0.78 -2.35
N GLU A 36 11.09 0.27 -1.98
CA GLU A 36 11.76 1.15 -2.93
C GLU A 36 12.98 0.44 -3.52
N ILE A 37 12.94 0.23 -4.84
CA ILE A 37 14.00 -0.43 -5.60
C ILE A 37 14.79 0.63 -6.36
N ILE A 38 16.08 0.79 -6.06
CA ILE A 38 16.95 1.75 -6.75
C ILE A 38 17.94 1.02 -7.66
N ILE A 39 18.07 1.50 -8.90
CA ILE A 39 18.99 0.97 -9.91
C ILE A 39 20.06 2.03 -10.18
N THR A 40 21.21 1.92 -9.50
CA THR A 40 22.35 2.82 -9.68
C THR A 40 23.24 2.47 -10.89
N GLY A 41 22.95 1.35 -11.58
CA GLY A 41 23.64 0.90 -12.80
C GLY A 41 23.14 -0.46 -13.31
N SER A 42 23.38 -0.77 -14.60
CA SER A 42 22.78 -1.93 -15.29
C SER A 42 23.40 -3.29 -15.00
N ARG A 43 24.52 -3.35 -14.24
CA ARG A 43 25.26 -4.59 -13.99
C ARG A 43 24.91 -5.29 -12.69
N ALA A 44 24.14 -4.65 -11.81
CA ALA A 44 23.79 -5.18 -10.50
C ALA A 44 22.32 -5.58 -10.45
N ARG A 45 22.01 -6.63 -9.67
CA ARG A 45 20.62 -6.95 -9.32
C ARG A 45 20.05 -5.76 -8.54
N PRO A 46 18.82 -5.30 -8.86
CA PRO A 46 18.20 -4.20 -8.12
C PRO A 46 18.14 -4.52 -6.63
N ARG A 47 18.42 -3.51 -5.80
CA ARG A 47 18.50 -3.63 -4.34
C ARG A 47 17.62 -2.56 -3.73
N THR A 48 16.99 -2.88 -2.61
CA THR A 48 16.24 -1.90 -1.82
C THR A 48 17.20 -1.06 -0.98
N VAL A 49 16.76 0.10 -0.50
CA VAL A 49 17.54 0.92 0.45
C VAL A 49 17.90 0.10 1.69
N SER A 50 16.96 -0.71 2.18
CA SER A 50 17.11 -1.53 3.39
C SER A 50 18.13 -2.66 3.24
N ASP A 51 18.37 -3.15 2.02
CA ASP A 51 19.28 -4.25 1.76
C ASP A 51 20.73 -3.79 1.51
N SER A 52 20.99 -2.49 1.40
CA SER A 52 22.32 -1.96 1.07
C SER A 52 23.30 -2.03 2.28
N PRO A 53 24.51 -2.60 2.12
CA PRO A 53 25.53 -2.71 3.18
C PRO A 53 26.21 -1.37 3.45
N VAL A 54 25.93 -0.35 2.63
CA VAL A 54 26.47 1.00 2.71
C VAL A 54 25.30 1.98 2.63
N PRO A 55 25.30 3.07 3.42
CA PRO A 55 24.28 4.11 3.30
C PRO A 55 24.32 4.75 1.91
N VAL A 56 23.14 4.91 1.29
CA VAL A 56 22.96 5.55 -0.01
C VAL A 56 21.81 6.54 0.11
N ASP A 57 22.07 7.81 -0.21
CA ASP A 57 21.06 8.85 -0.26
C ASP A 57 20.50 8.98 -1.68
N VAL A 58 19.18 9.06 -1.79
CA VAL A 58 18.46 9.21 -3.05
C VAL A 58 17.66 10.50 -3.00
N PHE A 59 17.96 11.42 -3.91
CA PHE A 59 17.25 12.69 -4.04
C PHE A 59 16.31 12.65 -5.23
N ASN A 60 15.07 13.06 -5.03
CA ASN A 60 14.08 13.17 -6.10
C ASN A 60 14.22 14.50 -6.85
N THR A 61 13.59 14.59 -8.02
CA THR A 61 13.66 15.77 -8.88
C THR A 61 13.12 17.01 -8.17
N GLU A 62 12.06 16.89 -7.39
CA GLU A 62 11.45 17.99 -6.66
C GLU A 62 12.43 18.61 -5.64
N THR A 63 13.21 17.76 -4.95
CA THR A 63 14.23 18.20 -4.00
C THR A 63 15.39 18.91 -4.68
N ILE A 64 15.72 18.52 -5.92
CA ILE A 64 16.75 19.19 -6.73
C ILE A 64 16.23 20.54 -7.24
N GLU A 65 14.97 20.63 -7.64
CA GLU A 65 14.34 21.85 -8.16
C GLU A 65 14.08 22.92 -7.08
N GLU A 66 13.88 22.51 -5.82
CA GLU A 66 13.77 23.44 -4.68
C GLU A 66 15.06 24.24 -4.47
N VAL A 67 16.20 23.69 -4.90
CA VAL A 67 17.49 24.33 -4.78
C VAL A 67 17.77 25.17 -6.02
N ALA A 68 17.82 26.50 -5.85
CA ALA A 68 18.03 27.47 -6.94
C ALA A 68 19.51 27.58 -7.38
N PHE A 69 20.19 26.45 -7.63
CA PHE A 69 21.53 26.45 -8.21
C PHE A 69 21.52 25.78 -9.58
N THR A 70 22.28 26.35 -10.52
CA THR A 70 22.49 25.79 -11.86
C THR A 70 23.68 24.82 -11.91
N ASP A 71 24.56 24.85 -10.91
CA ASP A 71 25.69 23.92 -10.78
C ASP A 71 25.32 22.74 -9.88
N THR A 72 25.52 21.52 -10.38
CA THR A 72 25.25 20.29 -9.65
C THR A 72 26.08 20.17 -8.37
N ASN A 73 27.33 20.64 -8.37
CA ASN A 73 28.19 20.58 -7.19
C ASN A 73 27.63 21.42 -6.03
N ASP A 74 27.05 22.57 -6.35
CA ASP A 74 26.46 23.47 -5.36
C ASP A 74 25.12 22.94 -4.84
N VAL A 75 24.31 22.29 -5.72
CA VAL A 75 23.12 21.55 -5.29
C VAL A 75 23.49 20.50 -4.23
N ILE A 76 24.47 19.63 -4.52
CA ILE A 76 24.86 18.55 -3.60
C ILE A 76 25.37 19.07 -2.25
N LYS A 77 26.14 20.18 -2.24
CA LYS A 77 26.61 20.78 -0.97
C LYS A 77 25.47 21.25 -0.06
N THR A 78 24.35 21.67 -0.64
CA THR A 78 23.20 22.12 0.15
C THR A 78 22.31 20.98 0.62
N LEU A 79 22.24 19.90 -0.15
CA LEU A 79 21.40 18.75 0.18
C LEU A 79 22.09 17.76 1.12
N VAL A 80 23.42 17.69 1.12
CA VAL A 80 24.18 16.80 2.00
C VAL A 80 24.46 17.51 3.34
N PRO A 81 23.97 17.01 4.49
CA PRO A 81 24.32 17.56 5.79
C PRO A 81 25.81 17.37 6.05
N SER A 82 26.59 18.45 6.02
CA SER A 82 27.98 18.40 6.46
C SER A 82 28.00 18.27 7.98
N PHE A 83 28.44 17.12 8.50
CA PHE A 83 28.88 16.97 9.88
C PHE A 83 30.35 17.38 10.04
#